data_AF-A0A1B1UHM4-F1
#
_entry.id   AF-A0A1B1UHM4-F1
#
_cell.length_a   1.000
_cell.length_b   1.000
_cell.length_c   1.000
_cell.angle_alpha   90.00
_cell.angle_beta   90.00
_cell.angle_gamma   90.00
#
_symmetry.space_group_name_H-M   'P 1'
#
loop_
_entity.id
_entity.type
_entity.pdbx_description
1 polymer ?
#
loop_
_entity_poly.entity_id
_entity_poly.type
_entity_poly.pdbx_seq_one_letter_code
_entity_poly.pdbx_strand_id
1 'polypeptide(L)'
;MRDARRNVAIAKLSQFEIEAALLGGMARQFEIEAALLGGMAQRNPHRKREVVDCLYEIATANSLLSAHGGALIEDLIAVGMEAR
;
A
#
# COMPACT_ATOMS: atom_id res chain seq x y z
N MET A 1 -30.48 -11.21 -24.38
CA MET A 1 -30.33 -11.01 -22.92
C MET A 1 -29.14 -11.77 -22.31
N ARG A 2 -28.82 -12.99 -22.76
CA ARG A 2 -27.69 -13.79 -22.23
C ARG A 2 -26.32 -13.15 -22.52
N ASP A 3 -26.13 -12.58 -23.71
CA ASP A 3 -24.86 -11.95 -24.12
C ASP A 3 -24.59 -10.62 -23.42
N ALA A 4 -25.63 -9.82 -23.15
CA ALA A 4 -25.48 -8.57 -22.39
C ALA A 4 -25.00 -8.84 -20.96
N ARG A 5 -25.51 -9.89 -20.30
CA ARG A 5 -25.05 -10.29 -18.95
C ARG A 5 -23.61 -10.79 -18.96
N ARG A 6 -23.21 -11.53 -20.01
CA ARG A 6 -21.83 -11.99 -20.20
C ARG A 6 -20.86 -10.82 -20.40
N ASN A 7 -21.21 -9.83 -21.21
CA ASN A 7 -20.36 -8.66 -21.46
C ASN A 7 -20.17 -7.81 -20.20
N VAL A 8 -21.22 -7.65 -19.38
CA VAL A 8 -21.11 -6.97 -18.08
C VAL A 8 -20.20 -7.73 -17.12
N ALA A 9 -20.28 -9.07 -17.09
CA ALA A 9 -19.40 -9.88 -16.26
C ALA A 9 -17.92 -9.74 -16.67
N ILE A 10 -17.64 -9.75 -17.98
CA ILE A 10 -16.28 -9.55 -18.51
C ILE A 10 -15.76 -8.16 -18.15
N ALA A 11 -16.56 -7.11 -18.35
CA ALA A 11 -16.17 -5.74 -18.00
C ALA A 11 -15.85 -5.58 -16.50
N LYS A 12 -16.64 -6.22 -15.63
CA LYS A 12 -16.40 -6.22 -14.18
C LYS A 12 -15.13 -6.98 -13.78
N LEU A 13 -14.84 -8.10 -14.45
CA LEU A 13 -13.61 -8.86 -14.21
C LEU A 13 -12.38 -8.08 -14.65
N SER A 14 -12.40 -7.46 -15.83
CA SER A 14 -11.30 -6.61 -16.30
C SER A 14 -11.11 -5.37 -15.42
N GLN A 15 -12.20 -4.78 -14.93
CA GLN A 15 -12.11 -3.68 -13.95
C GLN A 15 -11.43 -4.15 -12.65
N PHE A 16 -11.82 -5.32 -12.14
CA PHE A 16 -11.21 -5.91 -10.95
C PHE A 16 -9.71 -6.21 -11.14
N GLU A 17 -9.30 -6.72 -12.31
CA GLU A 17 -7.89 -6.97 -12.63
C GLU A 17 -7.06 -5.67 -12.68
N ILE A 18 -7.62 -4.59 -13.24
CA ILE A 18 -6.99 -3.27 -13.27
C ILE A 18 -6.86 -2.70 -11.85
N GLU A 19 -7.92 -2.79 -11.04
CA GLU A 19 -7.90 -2.36 -9.65
C GLU A 19 -6.87 -3.14 -8.83
N ALA A 20 -6.78 -4.46 -9.01
CA ALA A 20 -5.78 -5.30 -8.35
C ALA A 20 -4.34 -4.96 -8.77
N ALA A 21 -4.11 -4.68 -10.06
CA ALA A 21 -2.80 -4.26 -10.55
C ALA A 21 -2.38 -2.88 -10.02
N LEU A 22 -3.32 -1.93 -9.96
CA LEU A 22 -3.08 -0.60 -9.39
C LEU A 22 -2.78 -0.69 -7.90
N LEU A 23 -3.56 -1.46 -7.14
CA LEU A 23 -3.35 -1.69 -5.72
C LEU A 23 -2.00 -2.37 -5.46
N GLY A 24 -1.63 -3.37 -6.26
CA GLY A 24 -0.31 -4.01 -6.17
C GLY A 24 0.85 -3.05 -6.49
N GLY A 25 0.65 -2.13 -7.46
CA GLY A 25 1.60 -1.07 -7.75
C GLY A 25 1.77 -0.08 -6.61
N MET A 26 0.67 0.34 -5.97
CA MET A 26 0.69 1.26 -4.84
C MET A 26 1.31 0.63 -3.59
N ALA A 27 1.03 -0.64 -3.30
CA ALA A 27 1.67 -1.38 -2.21
C ALA A 27 3.20 -1.47 -2.39
N ARG A 28 3.67 -1.75 -3.61
CA ARG A 28 5.10 -1.78 -3.92
C ARG A 28 5.77 -0.41 -3.78
N GLN A 29 5.08 0.66 -4.21
CA GLN A 29 5.59 2.01 -4.03
C GLN A 29 5.70 2.38 -2.55
N PHE A 30 4.71 1.97 -1.75
CA PHE A 30 4.71 2.16 -0.30
C PHE A 30 5.87 1.41 0.38
N GLU A 31 6.17 0.17 -0.02
CA GLU A 31 7.35 -0.57 0.47
C GLU A 31 8.66 0.19 0.27
N ILE A 32 8.83 0.81 -0.90
CA ILE A 32 10.03 1.60 -1.22
C ILE A 32 10.12 2.84 -0.34
N GLU A 33 9.02 3.56 -0.16
CA GLU A 33 8.96 4.75 0.69
C GLU A 33 9.21 4.41 2.17
N ALA A 34 8.64 3.31 2.66
CA ALA A 34 8.88 2.79 4.00
C ALA A 34 10.35 2.46 4.23
N ALA A 35 11.01 1.81 3.26
CA ALA A 35 12.44 1.51 3.34
C ALA A 35 13.32 2.79 3.33
N LEU A 36 13.01 3.75 2.47
CA LEU A 36 13.76 5.01 2.39
C LEU A 36 13.65 5.83 3.68
N LEU A 37 12.42 6.01 4.17
CA LEU A 37 12.18 6.76 5.40
C LEU A 37 12.71 6.01 6.63
N GLY A 38 12.59 4.68 6.65
CA GLY A 38 13.18 3.83 7.69
C GLY A 38 14.70 3.97 7.76
N GLY A 39 15.39 3.95 6.61
CA GLY A 39 16.83 4.22 6.54
C GLY A 39 17.22 5.61 7.04
N MET A 40 16.39 6.63 6.81
CA MET A 40 16.60 7.98 7.38
C MET A 40 16.38 8.00 8.90
N ALA A 41 15.38 7.27 9.40
CA ALA A 41 15.05 7.16 10.82
C ALA A 41 16.14 6.43 11.62
N GLN A 42 16.83 5.46 11.01
CA GLN A 42 17.98 4.80 11.64
C GLN A 42 19.12 5.77 11.94
N ARG A 43 19.32 6.78 11.09
CA ARG A 43 20.33 7.83 11.28
C ARG A 43 19.90 8.88 12.32
N ASN A 44 18.60 8.95 12.63
CA ASN A 44 18.03 9.90 13.59
C ASN A 44 16.96 9.23 14.47
N PRO A 45 17.36 8.48 15.52
CA PRO A 45 16.46 7.64 16.31
C PRO A 45 15.28 8.39 16.95
N HIS A 46 15.48 9.67 17.28
CA HIS A 46 14.44 10.52 17.87
C HIS A 46 13.24 10.76 16.94
N ARG A 47 13.44 10.62 15.62
CA ARG A 47 12.41 10.86 14.59
C ARG A 47 11.72 9.59 14.13
N LYS A 48 12.04 8.42 14.70
CA LYS A 48 11.41 7.14 14.33
C LYS A 48 9.89 7.20 14.44
N ARG A 49 9.36 7.85 15.47
CA ARG A 49 7.92 7.99 15.67
C ARG A 49 7.28 8.87 14.58
N GLU A 50 7.88 10.03 14.29
CA GLU A 50 7.43 10.91 13.20
C GLU A 50 7.41 10.20 11.84
N VAL A 51 8.40 9.34 11.58
CA VAL A 51 8.48 8.57 10.34
C VAL A 51 7.37 7.52 10.25
N VAL A 52 7.11 6.79 11.34
CA VAL A 52 6.00 5.84 11.39
C VAL A 52 4.66 6.55 11.20
N ASP A 53 4.45 7.67 11.89
CA ASP A 53 3.23 8.48 11.77
C ASP A 53 3.05 8.98 10.32
N CYS A 54 4.11 9.45 9.68
CA CYS A 54 4.09 9.87 8.27
C CYS A 54 3.76 8.72 7.31
N LEU A 55 4.32 7.52 7.52
CA LEU A 55 4.00 6.34 6.71
C LEU A 55 2.53 5.93 6.86
N TYR A 56 1.96 6.06 8.06
CA TYR A 56 0.53 5.86 8.27
C TYR A 56 -0.34 6.88 7.54
N GLU A 57 0.06 8.15 7.53
CA GLU A 57 -0.64 9.20 6.77
C GLU A 57 -0.60 8.90 5.27
N ILE A 58 0.55 8.49 4.73
CA ILE A 58 0.70 8.08 3.32
C ILE A 58 -0.19 6.88 3.00
N ALA A 59 -0.18 5.84 3.85
CA ALA A 59 -1.02 4.66 3.66
C ALA A 59 -2.52 5.00 3.69
N THR A 60 -2.91 5.94 4.55
CA THR A 60 -4.30 6.42 4.66
C THR A 60 -4.69 7.23 3.42
N ALA A 61 -3.84 8.16 2.99
CA ALA A 61 -4.08 9.01 1.83
C ALA A 61 -4.21 8.21 0.53
N ASN A 62 -3.48 7.10 0.42
CA ASN A 62 -3.54 6.18 -0.72
C ASN A 62 -4.59 5.07 -0.57
N SER A 63 -5.44 5.13 0.46
CA SER A 63 -6.47 4.13 0.76
C SER A 63 -5.94 2.69 0.94
N LEU A 64 -4.63 2.54 1.20
CA LEU A 64 -3.98 1.23 1.35
C LEU A 64 -4.49 0.49 2.58
N LEU A 65 -4.78 1.22 3.66
CA LEU A 65 -5.41 0.69 4.87
C LEU A 65 -6.77 0.05 4.59
N SER A 66 -7.59 0.68 3.75
CA SER A 66 -8.91 0.16 3.38
C SER A 66 -8.83 -0.98 2.37
N ALA A 67 -7.83 -0.95 1.49
CA ALA A 67 -7.69 -1.93 0.41
C ALA A 67 -7.01 -3.23 0.86
N HIS A 68 -6.08 -3.15 1.82
CA HIS A 68 -5.24 -4.28 2.22
C HIS A 68 -5.35 -4.65 3.71
N GLY A 69 -5.94 -3.79 4.54
CA GLY A 69 -6.09 -3.99 5.97
C GLY A 69 -4.89 -3.50 6.79
N GLY A 70 -5.15 -3.05 8.02
CA GLY A 70 -4.16 -2.43 8.91
C GLY A 70 -2.96 -3.31 9.23
N ALA A 71 -3.19 -4.60 9.49
CA ALA A 71 -2.11 -5.53 9.84
C ALA A 71 -1.03 -5.64 8.75
N LEU A 72 -1.41 -5.67 7.46
CA LEU A 72 -0.43 -5.73 6.38
C LEU A 72 0.38 -4.43 6.32
N ILE A 73 -0.28 -3.27 6.46
CA ILE A 73 0.41 -1.97 6.44
C ILE A 73 1.37 -1.84 7.63
N GLU A 74 0.95 -2.29 8.81
CA GLU A 74 1.81 -2.36 10.01
C GLU A 74 3.07 -3.20 9.76
N ASP A 75 2.92 -4.39 9.18
CA ASP A 75 4.03 -5.28 8.84
C ASP A 75 4.98 -4.62 7.82
N LEU A 76 4.44 -3.98 6.78
CA LEU A 76 5.24 -3.29 5.77
C LEU A 76 6.03 -2.10 6.35
N ILE A 77 5.41 -1.33 7.25
CA ILE A 77 6.10 -0.25 7.98
C ILE A 77 7.21 -0.83 8.86
N ALA A 78 6.92 -1.89 9.62
CA ALA A 78 7.91 -2.52 10.49
C ALA A 78 9.13 -3.02 9.69
N VAL A 79 8.89 -3.73 8.58
CA VAL A 79 9.95 -4.19 7.67
C VAL A 79 10.73 -3.00 7.07
N GLY A 80 10.04 -1.95 6.63
CA GLY A 80 10.68 -0.74 6.10
C GLY A 80 11.56 -0.03 7.13
N MET A 81 11.16 -0.01 8.39
CA MET A 81 11.94 0.57 9.50
C MET A 81 13.17 -0.26 9.89
N GLU A 82 13.15 -1.56 9.57
CA GLU A 82 14.26 -2.50 9.79
C GLU A 82 15.19 -2.64 8.58
N ALA A 83 14.80 -2.12 7.40
CA ALA A 83 15.59 -2.17 6.18
C ALA A 83 16.95 -1.46 6.38
N ARG A 84 18.02 -2.20 6.12
CA ARG A 84 19.43 -1.81 6.35
C ARG A 84 20.05 -1.14 5.12
#